data_AF-A0A1T4N707-F1
#
_entry.id   AF-A0A1T4N707-F1
#
_cell.length_a   1.000
_cell.length_b   1.000
_cell.length_c   1.000
_cell.angle_alpha   90.00
_cell.angle_beta   90.00
_cell.angle_gamma   90.00
#
_symmetry.space_group_name_H-M   'P 1'
#
loop_
_entity.id
_entity.type
_entity.pdbx_description
1 polymer ?
#
loop_
_entity_poly.entity_id
_entity_poly.type
_entity_poly.pdbx_seq_one_letter_code
_entity_poly.pdbx_strand_id
1 'polypeptide(L)' 'MEIVLETQKLKKEYGGKGLTFIVLEDIDLKVYKGEFLGIMGPYGAIRSREDHSFKYFIYY' A
#
# COMPACT_ATOMS: atom_id res chain seq x y z
N MET A 1 -6.70 23.32 -3.81
CA MET A 1 -6.53 21.87 -4.00
C MET A 1 -7.65 21.19 -3.23
N GLU A 2 -8.45 20.36 -3.88
CA GLU A 2 -9.60 19.65 -3.28
C GLU A 2 -9.13 18.25 -2.85
N ILE A 3 -9.35 17.85 -1.59
CA ILE A 3 -9.02 16.51 -1.09
C ILE A 3 -10.16 15.56 -1.48
N VAL A 4 -9.82 14.44 -2.10
CA VAL A 4 -10.76 13.41 -2.57
C VAL A 4 -10.64 12.11 -1.77
N LEU A 5 -9.50 11.89 -1.12
CA LEU A 5 -9.29 10.78 -0.19
C LEU A 5 -8.38 11.23 0.96
N GLU A 6 -8.78 10.93 2.19
CA GLU A 6 -7.99 11.14 3.39
C GLU A 6 -8.09 9.89 4.26
N THR A 7 -6.94 9.36 4.68
CA THR A 7 -6.87 8.23 5.61
C THR A 7 -5.88 8.55 6.71
N GLN A 8 -6.17 8.09 7.92
CA GLN A 8 -5.27 8.17 9.06
C GLN A 8 -4.93 6.77 9.54
N LYS A 9 -3.66 6.55 9.92
CA LYS A 9 -3.16 5.29 10.45
C LYS A 9 -3.48 4.08 9.57
N LEU A 10 -3.37 4.25 8.26
CA LEU A 10 -3.67 3.20 7.30
C LEU A 10 -2.77 1.99 7.55
N LYS A 11 -3.41 0.86 7.84
CA LYS A 11 -2.75 -0.43 8.01
C LYS A 11 -3.21 -1.38 6.91
N LYS A 12 -2.26 -2.02 6.24
CA LYS A 12 -2.54 -3.09 5.29
C LYS A 12 -1.71 -4.30 5.63
N GLU A 13 -2.38 -5.41 5.88
CA GLU A 13 -1.77 -6.70 6.14
C GLU A 13 -2.08 -7.65 4.97
N TYR A 14 -1.10 -8.45 4.60
CA TYR A 14 -1.23 -9.56 3.66
C TYR A 14 -0.88 -10.86 4.36
N GLY A 15 -1.75 -11.87 4.26
CA GLY A 15 -1.49 -13.14 4.90
C GLY A 15 -2.53 -14.20 4.57
N GLY A 16 -2.12 -15.46 4.72
CA GLY A 16 -2.96 -16.64 4.55
C GLY A 16 -2.29 -17.86 5.17
N LYS A 17 -3.08 -18.74 5.81
CA LYS A 17 -2.60 -19.95 6.51
C LYS A 17 -1.47 -19.69 7.52
N GLY A 18 -1.67 -18.72 8.43
CA GLY A 18 -0.83 -18.54 9.62
C GLY A 18 0.41 -17.64 9.44
N LEU A 19 0.69 -17.15 8.24
CA LEU A 19 1.71 -16.14 7.98
C LEU A 19 1.01 -14.83 7.61
N THR A 20 1.26 -13.79 8.40
CA THR A 20 0.77 -12.42 8.18
C THR A 20 1.95 -11.47 8.08
N PHE A 21 1.93 -10.62 7.06
CA PHE A 21 2.94 -9.61 6.78
C PHE A 21 2.26 -8.24 6.75
N ILE A 22 2.81 -7.30 7.51
CA ILE A 22 2.37 -5.91 7.49
C ILE A 22 3.06 -5.23 6.30
N VAL A 23 2.26 -4.70 5.37
CA VAL A 23 2.74 -4.04 4.14
C VAL A 23 2.60 -2.53 4.23
N LEU A 24 1.61 -2.04 4.97
CA LEU A 24 1.50 -0.63 5.37
C LEU A 24 1.24 -0.60 6.87
N GLU A 25 1.98 0.24 7.60
CA GLU A 25 1.84 0.42 9.04
C GLU A 25 1.81 1.92 9.37
N ASP A 26 0.71 2.36 9.97
CA ASP A 26 0.53 3.71 10.51
C ASP A 26 0.77 4.84 9.49
N ILE A 27 0.22 4.69 8.28
CA ILE A 27 0.39 5.69 7.21
C ILE A 27 -0.79 6.66 7.17
N ASP A 28 -0.50 7.95 7.28
CA ASP A 28 -1.44 9.02 6.97
C ASP A 28 -1.32 9.40 5.48
N LEU A 29 -2.44 9.38 4.75
CA LEU A 29 -2.47 9.65 3.31
C LEU A 29 -3.55 10.67 2.99
N LYS A 30 -3.20 11.65 2.14
CA LYS A 30 -4.15 12.58 1.51
C LYS A 30 -3.93 12.53 0.01
N VAL A 31 -5.01 12.41 -0.74
CA VAL A 31 -5.02 12.47 -2.21
C VAL A 31 -5.87 13.65 -2.63
N TYR A 32 -5.34 14.45 -3.53
CA TYR A 32 -6.01 15.59 -4.11
C TYR A 32 -6.58 15.25 -5.49
N LYS A 33 -7.64 15.94 -5.88
CA LYS A 33 -8.33 15.72 -7.15
C LYS A 33 -7.38 15.85 -8.35
N GLY A 34 -7.38 14.86 -9.24
CA GLY A 34 -6.52 14.82 -10.43
C GLY A 34 -5.10 14.33 -10.16
N GLU A 35 -4.80 13.86 -8.95
CA GLU A 35 -3.52 13.22 -8.63
C GLU A 35 -3.48 11.75 -9.06
N PHE A 36 -2.35 11.35 -9.64
CA PHE A 36 -2.04 9.96 -9.92
C PHE A 36 -1.15 9.41 -8.81
N LEU A 37 -1.71 8.58 -7.93
CA LEU A 37 -0.98 8.00 -6.81
C LEU A 37 -0.58 6.54 -7.10
N GLY A 38 0.73 6.27 -6.97
CA GLY A 38 1.28 4.93 -6.92
C GLY A 38 1.87 4.63 -5.55
N ILE A 39 1.43 3.55 -4.91
CA ILE A 39 2.02 3.07 -3.65
C ILE A 39 2.91 1.87 -3.96
N MET A 40 4.18 1.95 -3.56
CA MET A 40 5.17 0.88 -3.64
C MET A 40 5.73 0.60 -2.25
N GLY A 41 6.01 -0.67 -1.94
CA GLY A 41 6.64 -1.08 -0.69
C GLY A 41 7.67 -2.18 -0.91
N PRO A 42 8.63 -2.36 0.02
CA PRO A 42 9.61 -3.44 -0.03
C PRO A 42 8.95 -4.80 0.21
N TYR A 43 9.37 -5.84 -0.51
CA TYR A 43 8.94 -7.21 -0.22
C TYR A 43 9.74 -7.78 0.96
N GLY A 44 9.03 -8.35 1.95
CA GLY A 44 9.65 -9.05 3.07
C GLY A 44 10.46 -10.25 2.59
N ALA A 45 11.72 -10.36 3.00
CA ALA A 45 12.66 -11.39 2.57
C ALA A 45 12.16 -12.82 2.86
N ILE A 46 11.48 -13.44 1.90
CA ILE A 46 11.32 -14.90 1.83
C ILE A 46 11.91 -15.37 0.50
N ARG A 47 12.90 -16.25 0.65
CA ARG A 47 13.98 -16.60 -0.26
C ARG A 47 13.58 -17.41 -1.50
N SER A 48 12.33 -17.41 -1.96
CA SER A 48 12.01 -18.19 -3.15
C SER A 48 10.82 -17.70 -3.96
N ARG A 49 11.18 -17.27 -5.16
CA ARG A 49 10.45 -17.28 -6.43
C ARG A 49 9.46 -16.14 -6.67
N GLU A 50 9.88 -15.38 -7.68
CA GLU A 50 9.14 -14.47 -8.55
C GLU A 50 8.84 -13.09 -7.97
N ASP A 51 9.61 -12.15 -8.49
CA ASP A 51 9.68 -10.74 -8.15
C ASP A 51 8.40 -10.05 -8.62
N HIS A 52 7.47 -9.84 -7.68
CA HIS A 52 6.25 -9.09 -7.93
C HIS A 52 6.19 -7.91 -6.96
N SER A 53 6.62 -6.75 -7.43
CA SER A 53 6.38 -5.47 -6.76
C SER A 53 4.86 -5.27 -6.64
N PHE A 54 4.33 -5.08 -5.43
CA PHE A 54 2.94 -4.66 -5.28
C PHE A 54 2.82 -3.22 -5.77
N LYS A 55 2.04 -3.02 -6.83
CA LYS A 55 1.77 -1.71 -7.40
C LYS A 55 0.28 -1.46 -7.35
N TYR A 56 -0.14 -0.69 -6.35
CA TYR A 56 -1.49 -0.16 -6.29
C TYR A 56 -1.49 1.17 -7.01
N PHE A 57 -2.27 1.26 -8.07
CA PHE A 57 -2.59 2.50 -8.74
C PHE A 57 -4.02 2.84 -8.42
N ILE A 58 -4.24 4.05 -7.92
CA ILE A 58 -5.58 4.55 -7.70
C ILE A 58 -5.68 5.89 -8.42
N TYR A 59 -6.73 6.02 -9.23
CA TYR A 59 -7.04 7.24 -9.96
C TYR A 59 -8.23 7.90 -9.27
N TYR A 60 -8.11 9.19 -8.94
CA TYR A 60 -9.18 10.00 -8.33
C TYR A 60 -9.37 11.32 -9.06
#